data_AF-A0A1Z4N308-F1
#
_entry.id   AF-A0A1Z4N308-F1
#
_cell.length_a   1.000
_cell.length_b   1.000
_cell.length_c   1.000
_cell.angle_alpha   90.00
_cell.angle_beta   90.00
_cell.angle_gamma   90.00
#
_symmetry.space_group_name_H-M   'P 1'
#
loop_
_entity.id
_entity.type
_entity.pdbx_description
1 polymer ?
#
loop_
_entity_poly.entity_id
_entity_poly.type
_entity_poly.pdbx_seq_one_letter_code
_entity_poly.pdbx_strand_id
1 'polypeptide(L)'
;MPFDIQLLPKINAKSLREYGKQYYVDAQGNRLPSVTTILNATKPQADRDRLLNWKARVGTEEASRITTAASRRGTKTHKQIERYLLGENPVCSEASLPYWESIKPVLQEIDTIRLVEGSVFHYDLKYSGKVDCIASYQGIPCVCEWKTADKPKGSIERLYEYPLQLAAYIGAANKYYGDLGIHINHALLVVAIPEMAAEVFWLETDTIKYYWQQWEARVAEYWQRQKYWYS
;
A
#
# COMPACT_ATOMS: atom_id res chain seq x y z
N MET A 1 -4.03 -20.07 -16.21
CA MET A 1 -5.32 -19.70 -16.84
C MET A 1 -5.36 -18.17 -16.93
N PRO A 2 -6.09 -17.55 -17.87
CA PRO A 2 -6.30 -16.11 -17.82
C PRO A 2 -6.94 -15.73 -16.48
N PHE A 3 -6.56 -14.58 -15.92
CA PHE A 3 -7.15 -14.06 -14.69
C PHE A 3 -8.66 -13.89 -14.84
N ASP A 4 -9.40 -14.11 -13.76
CA ASP A 4 -10.83 -13.78 -13.72
C ASP A 4 -10.97 -12.28 -13.39
N ILE A 5 -11.03 -11.45 -14.44
CA ILE A 5 -11.06 -9.99 -14.30
C ILE A 5 -12.50 -9.53 -14.10
N GLN A 6 -12.83 -9.10 -12.87
CA GLN A 6 -14.14 -8.60 -12.49
C GLN A 6 -14.02 -7.21 -11.84
N LEU A 7 -13.66 -6.21 -12.64
CA LEU A 7 -13.29 -4.89 -12.14
C LEU A 7 -14.47 -4.13 -11.50
N LEU A 8 -14.20 -3.56 -10.33
CA LEU A 8 -15.05 -2.59 -9.67
C LEU A 8 -15.00 -1.24 -10.41
N PRO A 9 -16.08 -0.42 -10.32
CA PRO A 9 -16.06 0.93 -10.87
C PRO A 9 -14.98 1.77 -10.17
N LYS A 10 -13.98 2.25 -10.93
CA LYS A 10 -12.90 3.07 -10.37
C LYS A 10 -13.41 4.45 -9.95
N ILE A 11 -12.98 4.89 -8.78
CA ILE A 11 -13.18 6.29 -8.34
C ILE A 11 -12.28 7.20 -9.18
N ASN A 12 -12.89 8.17 -9.86
CA ASN A 12 -12.18 9.23 -10.58
C ASN A 12 -11.60 10.24 -9.58
N ALA A 13 -10.51 9.86 -8.92
CA ALA A 13 -9.82 10.69 -7.95
C ALA A 13 -8.55 11.32 -8.53
N LYS A 14 -8.35 12.61 -8.25
CA LYS A 14 -7.12 13.33 -8.59
C LYS A 14 -6.19 13.33 -7.39
N SER A 15 -4.93 12.94 -7.61
CA SER A 15 -3.89 13.08 -6.58
C SER A 15 -3.45 14.54 -6.50
N LEU A 16 -3.41 15.09 -5.29
CA LEU A 16 -2.97 16.44 -4.98
C LEU A 16 -1.84 16.38 -3.95
N ARG A 17 -0.75 17.11 -4.19
CA ARG A 17 0.39 17.21 -3.25
C ARG A 17 0.58 18.65 -2.82
N GLU A 18 0.56 18.89 -1.52
CA GLU A 18 0.68 20.22 -0.91
C GLU A 18 1.50 20.13 0.38
N TYR A 19 2.54 20.97 0.51
CA TYR A 19 3.40 21.03 1.70
C TYR A 19 3.94 19.65 2.15
N GLY A 20 4.31 18.80 1.20
CA GLY A 20 4.82 17.44 1.47
C GLY A 20 3.75 16.42 1.90
N LYS A 21 2.47 16.79 1.92
CA LYS A 21 1.34 15.91 2.22
C LYS A 21 0.63 15.52 0.93
N GLN A 22 0.10 14.31 0.88
CA GLN A 22 -0.68 13.78 -0.25
C GLN A 22 -2.16 13.70 0.12
N TYR A 23 -2.99 14.15 -0.81
CA TYR A 23 -4.44 14.10 -0.73
C TYR A 23 -4.99 13.47 -2.01
N TYR A 24 -6.18 12.91 -1.92
CA TYR A 24 -6.98 12.55 -3.08
C TYR A 24 -8.26 13.37 -3.07
N VAL A 25 -8.62 13.88 -4.25
CA VAL A 25 -9.81 14.69 -4.48
C VAL A 25 -10.75 13.90 -5.38
N ASP A 26 -11.95 13.59 -4.89
CA ASP A 26 -12.96 12.89 -5.70
C ASP A 26 -13.61 13.81 -6.75
N ALA A 27 -14.54 13.26 -7.53
CA ALA A 27 -15.24 14.01 -8.57
C ALA A 27 -16.16 15.12 -8.02
N GLN A 28 -16.54 15.04 -6.74
CA GLN A 28 -17.37 16.01 -6.03
C GLN A 28 -16.53 17.11 -5.37
N GLY A 29 -15.20 17.03 -5.43
CA GLY A 29 -14.28 17.98 -4.81
C GLY A 29 -13.95 17.67 -3.35
N ASN A 30 -14.40 16.53 -2.80
CA ASN A 30 -14.01 16.14 -1.44
C ASN A 30 -12.52 15.80 -1.42
N ARG A 31 -11.77 16.58 -0.66
CA ARG A 31 -10.32 16.45 -0.49
C ARG A 31 -10.01 15.75 0.82
N LEU A 32 -9.55 14.51 0.75
CA LEU A 32 -9.19 13.72 1.94
C LEU A 32 -7.68 13.41 1.98
N PRO A 33 -7.04 13.45 3.16
CA PRO A 33 -5.63 13.07 3.31
C PRO A 33 -5.42 11.59 2.99
N SER A 34 -4.27 11.29 2.38
CA SER A 34 -3.88 9.92 2.11
C SER A 34 -3.57 9.15 3.40
N VAL A 35 -3.69 7.82 3.37
CA VAL A 35 -3.21 6.93 4.45
C VAL A 35 -1.76 7.25 4.83
N THR A 36 -0.88 7.39 3.83
CA THR A 36 0.53 7.76 4.06
C THR A 36 0.71 9.12 4.72
N THR A 37 -0.17 10.09 4.45
CA THR A 37 -0.14 11.41 5.10
C THR A 37 -0.49 11.29 6.58
N ILE A 38 -1.54 10.55 6.91
CA ILE A 38 -1.94 10.31 8.29
C ILE A 38 -0.84 9.56 9.05
N LEU A 39 -0.33 8.47 8.48
CA LEU A 39 0.74 7.67 9.08
C LEU A 39 2.00 8.49 9.35
N ASN A 40 2.44 9.33 8.41
CA ASN A 40 3.60 10.19 8.59
C ASN A 40 3.37 11.28 9.66
N ALA A 41 2.20 11.91 9.66
CA ALA A 41 1.87 12.95 10.62
C ALA A 41 1.82 12.42 12.06
N THR A 42 1.37 11.19 12.25
CA THR A 42 1.20 10.52 13.56
C THR A 42 2.31 9.51 13.87
N LYS A 43 3.41 9.53 13.10
CA LYS A 43 4.50 8.54 13.26
C LYS A 43 5.07 8.58 14.69
N PRO A 44 5.15 7.43 15.40
CA PRO A 44 5.70 7.36 16.76
C PRO A 44 7.14 7.88 16.83
N GLN A 45 7.52 8.44 17.98
CA GLN A 45 8.86 9.03 18.16
C GLN A 45 9.99 8.01 17.93
N ALA A 46 9.84 6.80 18.46
CA ALA A 46 10.84 5.73 18.29
C ALA A 46 11.12 5.41 16.81
N ASP A 47 10.12 5.46 15.93
CA ASP A 47 10.31 5.24 14.50
C ASP A 47 10.93 6.44 13.80
N ARG A 48 10.64 7.67 14.26
CA ARG A 48 11.35 8.88 13.80
C ARG A 48 12.83 8.78 14.14
N ASP A 49 13.15 8.39 15.36
CA ASP A 49 14.53 8.26 15.84
C ASP A 49 15.29 7.17 15.07
N ARG A 50 14.65 6.02 14.79
CA ARG A 50 15.24 4.98 13.93
C ARG A 50 15.61 5.51 12.55
N LEU A 51 14.73 6.30 11.93
CA LEU A 51 15.00 6.90 10.62
C LEU A 51 16.15 7.92 10.68
N LEU A 52 16.19 8.76 11.73
CA LEU A 52 17.26 9.71 11.96
C LEU A 52 18.60 9.01 12.18
N ASN A 53 18.64 7.99 13.03
CA ASN A 53 19.84 7.20 13.32
C ASN A 53 20.35 6.47 12.08
N TRP A 54 19.45 5.93 11.24
CA TRP A 54 19.83 5.35 9.96
C TRP A 54 20.46 6.39 9.03
N LYS A 55 19.84 7.58 8.88
CA LYS A 55 20.39 8.67 8.06
C LYS A 55 21.74 9.16 8.57
N ALA A 56 21.90 9.29 9.88
CA ALA A 56 23.17 9.67 10.51
C ALA A 56 24.28 8.64 10.24
N ARG A 57 23.94 7.34 10.24
CA ARG A 57 24.87 6.25 10.01
C ARG A 57 25.32 6.13 8.55
N VAL A 58 24.43 6.35 7.58
CA VAL A 58 24.76 6.20 6.14
C VAL A 58 25.21 7.51 5.50
N GLY A 59 24.86 8.66 6.09
CA GLY A 59 25.11 9.99 5.54
C GLY A 59 23.93 10.51 4.69
N THR A 60 23.70 11.83 4.71
CA THR A 60 22.53 12.46 4.09
C THR A 60 22.46 12.25 2.57
N GLU A 61 23.58 12.43 1.86
CA GLU A 61 23.65 12.25 0.41
C GLU A 61 23.38 10.81 0.01
N GLU A 62 24.01 9.86 0.71
CA GLU A 62 23.84 8.44 0.45
C GLU A 62 22.42 7.98 0.81
N ALA A 63 21.84 8.46 1.92
CA ALA A 63 20.45 8.21 2.27
C ALA A 63 19.50 8.70 1.16
N SER A 64 19.77 9.87 0.56
CA SER A 64 19.00 10.41 -0.56
C SER A 64 19.14 9.55 -1.81
N ARG A 65 20.36 9.11 -2.13
CA ARG A 65 20.65 8.21 -3.27
C ARG A 65 19.92 6.87 -3.12
N ILE A 66 20.03 6.24 -1.95
CA ILE A 66 19.35 4.97 -1.63
C ILE A 66 17.83 5.13 -1.75
N THR A 67 17.26 6.17 -1.12
CA THR A 67 15.81 6.40 -1.12
C THR A 67 15.28 6.65 -2.54
N THR A 68 16.01 7.43 -3.33
CA THR A 68 15.63 7.74 -4.72
C THR A 68 15.70 6.51 -5.61
N ALA A 69 16.76 5.71 -5.48
CA ALA A 69 16.91 4.46 -6.22
C ALA A 69 15.79 3.46 -5.87
N ALA A 70 15.50 3.28 -4.56
CA ALA A 70 14.43 2.43 -4.09
C ALA A 70 13.05 2.88 -4.61
N SER A 71 12.78 4.19 -4.60
CA SER A 71 11.53 4.75 -5.13
C SER A 71 11.39 4.50 -6.63
N ARG A 72 12.42 4.78 -7.44
CA ARG A 72 12.40 4.55 -8.89
C ARG A 72 12.21 3.08 -9.23
N ARG A 73 12.87 2.20 -8.50
CA ARG A 73 12.70 0.74 -8.62
C ARG A 73 11.26 0.35 -8.34
N GLY A 74 10.72 0.75 -7.18
CA GLY A 74 9.33 0.45 -6.79
C GLY A 74 8.33 0.89 -7.86
N THR A 75 8.41 2.14 -8.33
CA THR A 75 7.51 2.63 -9.40
C THR A 75 7.56 1.77 -10.66
N LYS A 76 8.75 1.32 -11.09
CA LYS A 76 8.88 0.45 -12.27
C LYS A 76 8.25 -0.92 -12.03
N THR A 77 8.51 -1.52 -10.88
CA THR A 77 7.96 -2.84 -10.52
C THR A 77 6.44 -2.80 -10.41
N HIS A 78 5.84 -1.78 -9.77
CA HIS A 78 4.37 -1.65 -9.73
C HIS A 78 3.77 -1.56 -11.14
N LYS A 79 4.36 -0.77 -12.04
CA LYS A 79 3.89 -0.67 -13.43
C LYS A 79 3.95 -2.01 -14.17
N GLN A 80 4.93 -2.86 -13.87
CA GLN A 80 5.03 -4.21 -14.45
C GLN A 80 3.92 -5.11 -13.92
N ILE A 81 3.69 -5.07 -12.61
CA ILE A 81 2.64 -5.84 -11.94
C ILE A 81 1.26 -5.42 -12.45
N GLU A 82 0.99 -4.11 -12.54
CA GLU A 82 -0.26 -3.56 -13.08
C GLU A 82 -0.55 -4.11 -14.49
N ARG A 83 0.43 -4.03 -15.40
CA ARG A 83 0.30 -4.57 -16.76
C ARG A 83 -0.03 -6.06 -16.74
N TYR A 84 0.73 -6.83 -15.96
CA TYR A 84 0.55 -8.27 -15.89
C TYR A 84 -0.84 -8.66 -15.37
N LEU A 85 -1.29 -8.03 -14.28
CA LEU A 85 -2.61 -8.25 -13.69
C LEU A 85 -3.75 -7.85 -14.64
N LEU A 86 -3.51 -6.89 -15.55
CA LEU A 86 -4.46 -6.49 -16.58
C LEU A 86 -4.35 -7.34 -17.87
N GLY A 87 -3.56 -8.40 -17.88
CA GLY A 87 -3.37 -9.29 -19.03
C GLY A 87 -2.46 -8.71 -20.13
N GLU A 88 -1.77 -7.60 -19.85
CA GLU A 88 -0.77 -7.02 -20.74
C GLU A 88 0.62 -7.63 -20.49
N ASN A 89 1.48 -7.58 -21.51
CA ASN A 89 2.86 -8.02 -21.36
C ASN A 89 3.68 -7.03 -20.50
N PRO A 90 4.24 -7.47 -19.36
CA PRO A 90 5.10 -6.62 -18.55
C PRO A 90 6.42 -6.38 -19.29
N VAL A 91 6.89 -5.13 -19.29
CA VAL A 91 8.19 -4.76 -19.87
C VAL A 91 9.21 -4.61 -18.73
N CYS A 92 10.16 -5.53 -18.67
CA CYS A 92 11.19 -5.58 -17.64
C CYS A 92 12.53 -5.12 -18.20
N SER A 93 13.06 -4.02 -17.66
CA SER A 93 14.47 -3.66 -17.85
C SER A 93 15.37 -4.62 -17.07
N GLU A 94 16.64 -4.73 -17.44
CA GLU A 94 17.64 -5.53 -16.72
C GLU A 94 17.64 -5.25 -15.22
N ALA A 95 17.59 -3.96 -14.83
CA ALA A 95 17.57 -3.55 -13.42
C ALA A 95 16.32 -3.95 -12.64
N SER A 96 15.20 -4.25 -13.31
CA SER A 96 13.93 -4.64 -12.69
C SER A 96 13.65 -6.14 -12.81
N LEU A 97 14.33 -6.84 -13.73
CA LEU A 97 14.09 -8.24 -14.02
C LEU A 97 14.24 -9.15 -12.78
N PRO A 98 15.26 -8.99 -11.91
CA PRO A 98 15.38 -9.83 -10.72
C PRO A 98 14.18 -9.69 -9.75
N TYR A 99 13.62 -8.49 -9.63
CA TYR A 99 12.43 -8.25 -8.79
C TYR A 99 11.17 -8.83 -9.43
N TRP A 100 11.08 -8.75 -10.75
CA TRP A 100 9.99 -9.35 -11.50
C TRP A 100 9.99 -10.88 -11.35
N GLU A 101 11.14 -11.52 -11.53
CA GLU A 101 11.31 -12.97 -11.35
C GLU A 101 11.00 -13.42 -9.93
N SER A 102 11.35 -12.60 -8.93
CA SER A 102 11.04 -12.84 -7.52
C SER A 102 9.53 -12.89 -7.25
N ILE A 103 8.76 -11.93 -7.77
CA ILE A 103 7.33 -11.76 -7.45
C ILE A 103 6.40 -12.53 -8.38
N LYS A 104 6.82 -12.79 -9.63
CA LYS A 104 5.98 -13.42 -10.66
C LYS A 104 5.33 -14.73 -10.18
N PRO A 105 6.01 -15.66 -9.48
CA PRO A 105 5.38 -16.87 -8.97
C PRO A 105 4.19 -16.59 -8.06
N VAL A 106 4.27 -15.56 -7.21
CA VAL A 106 3.16 -15.17 -6.32
C VAL A 106 2.00 -14.56 -7.12
N LEU A 107 2.29 -13.76 -8.15
CA LEU A 107 1.26 -13.18 -9.01
C LEU A 107 0.50 -14.22 -9.83
N GLN A 108 1.11 -15.39 -10.09
CA GLN A 108 0.44 -16.51 -10.79
C GLN A 108 -0.62 -17.21 -9.93
N GLU A 109 -0.56 -17.03 -8.62
CA GLU A 109 -1.53 -17.56 -7.63
C GLU A 109 -2.66 -16.56 -7.32
N ILE A 110 -2.64 -15.39 -7.96
CA ILE A 110 -3.75 -14.42 -7.94
C ILE A 110 -4.81 -14.87 -8.94
N ASP A 111 -6.07 -14.86 -8.55
CA ASP A 111 -7.20 -15.38 -9.34
C ASP A 111 -8.16 -14.27 -9.80
N THR A 112 -9.11 -13.85 -8.97
CA THR A 112 -10.16 -12.88 -9.28
C THR A 112 -9.68 -11.47 -9.00
N ILE A 113 -9.47 -10.68 -10.05
CA ILE A 113 -8.99 -9.30 -9.93
C ILE A 113 -10.18 -8.35 -9.88
N ARG A 114 -10.31 -7.60 -8.79
CA ARG A 114 -11.41 -6.66 -8.54
C ARG A 114 -10.99 -5.21 -8.69
N LEU A 115 -9.73 -4.88 -8.39
CA LEU A 115 -9.20 -3.52 -8.51
C LEU A 115 -7.69 -3.57 -8.72
N VAL A 116 -7.17 -2.70 -9.58
CA VAL A 116 -5.72 -2.50 -9.78
C VAL A 116 -5.44 -1.01 -9.81
N GLU A 117 -4.49 -0.56 -8.98
CA GLU A 117 -4.05 0.83 -8.85
C GLU A 117 -5.26 1.77 -8.63
N GLY A 118 -6.20 1.35 -7.78
CA GLY A 118 -7.48 2.02 -7.56
C GLY A 118 -7.48 2.92 -6.34
N SER A 119 -8.19 4.05 -6.43
CA SER A 119 -8.40 4.91 -5.26
C SER A 119 -9.51 4.37 -4.37
N VAL A 120 -9.35 4.50 -3.06
CA VAL A 120 -10.33 4.14 -2.04
C VAL A 120 -10.53 5.31 -1.08
N PHE A 121 -11.77 5.49 -0.62
CA PHE A 121 -12.16 6.60 0.26
C PHE A 121 -12.97 6.05 1.43
N HIS A 122 -12.67 6.53 2.63
CA HIS A 122 -13.49 6.32 3.80
C HIS A 122 -14.05 7.67 4.24
N TYR A 123 -15.23 8.04 3.75
CA TYR A 123 -15.80 9.37 3.97
C TYR A 123 -16.12 9.65 5.45
N ASP A 124 -16.56 8.64 6.21
CA ASP A 124 -16.89 8.82 7.64
C ASP A 124 -15.65 9.13 8.49
N LEU A 125 -14.56 8.37 8.31
CA LEU A 125 -13.27 8.58 8.96
C LEU A 125 -12.37 9.62 8.23
N LYS A 126 -12.87 10.15 7.11
CA LYS A 126 -12.29 11.23 6.31
C LYS A 126 -10.88 10.95 5.80
N TYR A 127 -10.57 9.75 5.31
CA TYR A 127 -9.27 9.50 4.68
C TYR A 127 -9.41 8.83 3.31
N SER A 128 -8.33 8.83 2.54
CA SER A 128 -8.26 8.22 1.22
C SER A 128 -6.95 7.47 1.01
N GLY A 129 -6.87 6.68 -0.04
CA GLY A 129 -5.67 5.92 -0.39
C GLY A 129 -5.70 5.43 -1.82
N LYS A 130 -4.58 4.88 -2.27
CA LYS A 130 -4.49 4.14 -3.52
C LYS A 130 -4.00 2.74 -3.18
N VAL A 131 -4.83 1.75 -3.46
CA VAL A 131 -4.47 0.34 -3.26
C VAL A 131 -3.76 -0.17 -4.50
N ASP A 132 -2.74 -1.01 -4.31
CA ASP A 132 -2.06 -1.63 -5.44
C ASP A 132 -3.01 -2.60 -6.16
N CYS A 133 -3.68 -3.47 -5.40
CA CYS A 133 -4.66 -4.39 -5.93
C CYS A 133 -5.69 -4.84 -4.87
N ILE A 134 -6.91 -5.10 -5.33
CA ILE A 134 -7.88 -5.95 -4.63
C ILE A 134 -8.10 -7.16 -5.53
N ALA A 135 -7.81 -8.33 -5.00
CA ALA A 135 -8.01 -9.58 -5.71
C ALA A 135 -8.29 -10.70 -4.70
N SER A 136 -8.51 -11.90 -5.22
CA SER A 136 -8.41 -13.11 -4.41
C SER A 136 -7.01 -13.73 -4.59
N TYR A 137 -6.50 -14.31 -3.51
CA TYR A 137 -5.24 -15.06 -3.48
C TYR A 137 -5.57 -16.44 -2.92
N GLN A 138 -5.32 -17.48 -3.71
CA GLN A 138 -5.70 -18.86 -3.35
C GLN A 138 -7.18 -18.97 -2.95
N GLY A 139 -8.07 -18.29 -3.68
CA GLY A 139 -9.51 -18.28 -3.44
C GLY A 139 -10.00 -17.34 -2.33
N ILE A 140 -9.12 -16.65 -1.60
CA ILE A 140 -9.51 -15.78 -0.49
C ILE A 140 -9.40 -14.30 -0.90
N PRO A 141 -10.49 -13.51 -0.84
CA PRO A 141 -10.46 -12.07 -1.12
C PRO A 141 -9.54 -11.31 -0.15
N CYS A 142 -8.62 -10.52 -0.70
CA CYS A 142 -7.65 -9.73 0.05
C CYS A 142 -7.32 -8.39 -0.61
N VAL A 143 -6.83 -7.45 0.19
CA VAL A 143 -6.07 -6.30 -0.34
C VAL A 143 -4.62 -6.75 -0.50
N CYS A 144 -4.06 -6.54 -1.69
CA CYS A 144 -2.67 -6.88 -1.98
C CYS A 144 -1.79 -5.62 -2.00
N GLU A 145 -0.60 -5.72 -1.42
CA GLU A 145 0.43 -4.68 -1.44
C GLU A 145 1.76 -5.27 -1.93
N TRP A 146 2.35 -4.62 -2.92
CA TRP A 146 3.60 -5.03 -3.55
C TRP A 146 4.74 -4.15 -3.04
N LYS A 147 5.85 -4.76 -2.62
CA LYS A 147 7.06 -4.04 -2.18
C LYS A 147 8.30 -4.58 -2.88
N THR A 148 9.33 -3.73 -2.97
CA THR A 148 10.68 -4.16 -3.35
C THR A 148 11.63 -3.91 -2.20
N ALA A 149 12.56 -4.82 -1.97
CA ALA A 149 13.62 -4.65 -0.98
C ALA A 149 14.92 -5.27 -1.46
N ASP A 150 16.05 -4.71 -1.04
CA ASP A 150 17.37 -5.28 -1.33
C ASP A 150 17.72 -6.41 -0.35
N LYS A 151 16.96 -6.57 0.75
CA LYS A 151 17.14 -7.61 1.76
C LYS A 151 15.79 -8.10 2.28
N PRO A 152 15.69 -9.39 2.68
CA PRO A 152 14.52 -9.93 3.35
C PRO A 152 14.13 -9.14 4.60
N LYS A 153 12.82 -9.01 4.82
CA LYS A 153 12.22 -8.53 6.07
C LYS A 153 12.29 -9.62 7.13
N GLY A 154 11.93 -10.86 6.80
CA GLY A 154 12.01 -12.04 7.65
C GLY A 154 10.89 -12.17 8.68
N SER A 155 10.21 -11.09 9.07
CA SER A 155 9.11 -11.15 10.03
C SER A 155 8.18 -9.93 9.96
N ILE A 156 6.96 -10.08 10.50
CA ILE A 156 5.92 -9.04 10.48
C ILE A 156 6.35 -7.77 11.25
N GLU A 157 7.15 -7.91 12.32
CA GLU A 157 7.65 -6.79 13.14
C GLU A 157 8.58 -5.86 12.33
N ARG A 158 9.17 -6.37 11.25
CA ARG A 158 10.05 -5.61 10.35
C ARG A 158 9.32 -5.03 9.14
N LEU A 159 7.99 -5.17 9.09
CA LEU A 159 7.12 -4.54 8.08
C LEU A 159 6.71 -3.11 8.45
N TYR A 160 7.06 -2.64 9.66
CA TYR A 160 6.81 -1.27 10.12
C TYR A 160 5.32 -0.87 9.98
N GLU A 161 5.02 0.14 9.16
CA GLU A 161 3.67 0.69 9.00
C GLU A 161 2.82 -0.01 7.95
N TYR A 162 3.36 -0.99 7.22
CA TYR A 162 2.62 -1.65 6.15
C TYR A 162 1.37 -2.40 6.64
N PRO A 163 1.36 -3.11 7.78
CA PRO A 163 0.14 -3.72 8.29
C PRO A 163 -0.96 -2.70 8.63
N LEU A 164 -0.59 -1.53 9.20
CA LEU A 164 -1.56 -0.45 9.42
C LEU A 164 -2.09 0.11 8.10
N GLN A 165 -1.23 0.27 7.10
CA GLN A 165 -1.61 0.75 5.77
C GLN A 165 -2.63 -0.19 5.12
N LEU A 166 -2.39 -1.51 5.17
CA LEU A 166 -3.29 -2.54 4.66
C LEU A 166 -4.64 -2.55 5.37
N ALA A 167 -4.65 -2.48 6.71
CA ALA A 167 -5.88 -2.35 7.48
C ALA A 167 -6.68 -1.10 7.10
N ALA A 168 -6.02 0.04 6.91
CA ALA A 168 -6.65 1.28 6.45
C ALA A 168 -7.31 1.12 5.07
N TYR A 169 -6.61 0.47 4.14
CA TYR A 169 -7.09 0.19 2.79
C TYR A 169 -8.29 -0.77 2.79
N ILE A 170 -8.25 -1.83 3.58
CA ILE A 170 -9.37 -2.76 3.77
C ILE A 170 -10.60 -2.00 4.30
N GLY A 171 -10.45 -1.18 5.34
CA GLY A 171 -11.56 -0.42 5.89
C GLY A 171 -12.18 0.54 4.87
N ALA A 172 -11.36 1.24 4.08
CA ALA A 172 -11.85 2.13 3.02
C ALA A 172 -12.53 1.36 1.89
N ALA A 173 -11.96 0.23 1.45
CA ALA A 173 -12.52 -0.61 0.40
C ALA A 173 -13.87 -1.20 0.81
N ASN A 174 -13.96 -1.79 2.01
CA ASN A 174 -15.19 -2.36 2.55
C ASN A 174 -16.27 -1.29 2.74
N LYS A 175 -15.89 -0.09 3.18
CA LYS A 175 -16.83 1.01 3.35
C LYS A 175 -17.38 1.51 2.02
N TYR A 176 -16.53 1.64 1.00
CA TYR A 176 -16.92 2.22 -0.28
C TYR A 176 -17.59 1.23 -1.23
N TYR A 177 -17.10 -0.01 -1.29
CA TYR A 177 -17.57 -1.04 -2.21
C TYR A 177 -18.42 -2.12 -1.52
N GLY A 178 -18.84 -1.92 -0.27
CA GLY A 178 -19.61 -2.91 0.51
C GLY A 178 -20.90 -3.35 -0.19
N ASP A 179 -21.66 -2.39 -0.75
CA ASP A 179 -22.90 -2.68 -1.49
C ASP A 179 -22.65 -3.42 -2.82
N LEU A 180 -21.39 -3.46 -3.28
CA LEU A 180 -20.93 -4.21 -4.46
C LEU A 180 -20.28 -5.55 -4.07
N GLY A 181 -20.52 -6.01 -2.84
CA GLY A 181 -20.09 -7.31 -2.33
C GLY A 181 -18.64 -7.38 -1.83
N ILE A 182 -18.00 -6.24 -1.57
CA ILE A 182 -16.64 -6.21 -1.04
C ILE A 182 -16.66 -6.27 0.50
N HIS A 183 -16.27 -7.43 1.02
CA HIS A 183 -16.10 -7.70 2.45
C HIS A 183 -14.77 -8.41 2.70
N ILE A 184 -13.69 -7.65 2.72
CA ILE A 184 -12.33 -8.14 2.85
C ILE A 184 -11.91 -8.12 4.32
N ASN A 185 -11.28 -9.19 4.77
CA ASN A 185 -10.69 -9.32 6.11
C ASN A 185 -9.28 -9.89 6.10
N HIS A 186 -8.68 -10.08 4.91
CA HIS A 186 -7.31 -10.55 4.76
C HIS A 186 -6.48 -9.55 3.95
N ALA A 187 -5.17 -9.55 4.17
CA ALA A 187 -4.24 -8.84 3.31
C ALA A 187 -3.07 -9.71 2.89
N LEU A 188 -2.62 -9.49 1.66
CA LEU A 188 -1.42 -10.09 1.10
C LEU A 188 -0.36 -9.02 0.93
N LEU A 189 0.74 -9.10 1.68
CA LEU A 189 1.91 -8.26 1.44
C LEU A 189 3.01 -9.11 0.84
N VAL A 190 3.51 -8.70 -0.32
CA VAL A 190 4.58 -9.44 -1.02
C VAL A 190 5.80 -8.54 -1.20
N VAL A 191 6.95 -9.00 -0.74
CA VAL A 191 8.23 -8.30 -0.89
C VAL A 191 9.07 -9.01 -1.94
N ALA A 192 9.18 -8.39 -3.11
CA ALA A 192 10.10 -8.81 -4.17
C ALA A 192 11.54 -8.49 -3.78
N ILE A 193 12.42 -9.48 -3.86
CA ILE A 193 13.83 -9.41 -3.46
C ILE A 193 14.65 -10.01 -4.60
N PRO A 194 15.69 -9.33 -5.11
CA PRO A 194 16.40 -9.78 -6.29
C PRO A 194 17.05 -11.15 -6.04
N GLU A 195 17.06 -12.01 -7.06
CA GLU A 195 17.75 -13.32 -7.07
C GLU A 195 17.22 -14.33 -6.04
N MET A 196 16.06 -14.08 -5.44
CA MET A 196 15.40 -15.03 -4.53
C MET A 196 13.87 -14.97 -4.63
N ALA A 197 13.21 -15.99 -4.09
CA ALA A 197 11.75 -16.01 -3.99
C ALA A 197 11.26 -14.81 -3.16
N ALA A 198 10.14 -14.21 -3.57
CA ALA A 198 9.53 -13.13 -2.81
C ALA A 198 9.08 -13.61 -1.42
N GLU A 199 9.19 -12.74 -0.42
CA GLU A 199 8.59 -13.01 0.88
C GLU A 199 7.12 -12.69 0.84
N VAL A 200 6.31 -13.68 1.24
CA VAL A 200 4.86 -13.56 1.31
C VAL A 200 4.45 -13.44 2.77
N PHE A 201 3.76 -12.35 3.10
CA PHE A 201 3.16 -12.13 4.40
C PHE A 201 1.64 -12.14 4.24
N TRP A 202 1.03 -13.22 4.70
CA TRP A 202 -0.42 -13.36 4.78
C TRP A 202 -0.92 -12.84 6.13
N LEU A 203 -1.76 -11.80 6.10
CA LEU A 203 -2.32 -11.20 7.30
C LEU A 203 -3.74 -11.70 7.49
N GLU A 204 -3.90 -12.58 8.47
CA GLU A 204 -5.17 -13.16 8.88
C GLU A 204 -6.15 -12.13 9.47
N THR A 205 -7.42 -12.52 9.52
CA THR A 205 -8.52 -11.69 10.03
C THR A 205 -8.23 -11.01 11.37
N ASP A 206 -7.69 -11.74 12.35
CA ASP A 206 -7.44 -11.15 13.68
C ASP A 206 -6.26 -10.17 13.68
N THR A 207 -5.26 -10.41 12.84
CA THR A 207 -4.17 -9.46 12.58
C THR A 207 -4.70 -8.17 11.96
N ILE A 208 -5.60 -8.27 10.97
CA ILE A 208 -6.24 -7.11 10.35
C ILE A 208 -7.09 -6.34 11.35
N LYS A 209 -7.90 -7.02 12.18
CA LYS A 209 -8.69 -6.38 13.24
C LYS A 209 -7.81 -5.62 14.24
N TYR A 210 -6.71 -6.24 14.67
CA TYR A 210 -5.75 -5.60 15.56
C TYR A 210 -5.20 -4.31 14.93
N TYR A 211 -4.71 -4.36 13.69
CA TYR A 211 -4.16 -3.18 13.02
C TYR A 211 -5.23 -2.14 12.64
N TRP A 212 -6.48 -2.55 12.44
CA TRP A 212 -7.61 -1.65 12.23
C TRP A 212 -7.86 -0.78 13.46
N GLN A 213 -7.91 -1.37 14.66
CA GLN A 213 -8.07 -0.60 15.91
C GLN A 213 -6.94 0.41 16.10
N GLN A 214 -5.71 0.02 15.78
CA GLN A 214 -4.55 0.93 15.83
C GLN A 214 -4.69 2.05 14.79
N TRP A 215 -5.12 1.72 13.57
CA TRP A 215 -5.36 2.70 12.52
C TRP A 215 -6.43 3.74 12.92
N GLU A 216 -7.54 3.32 13.50
CA GLU A 216 -8.60 4.23 13.99
C GLU A 216 -8.05 5.24 15.01
N ALA A 217 -7.19 4.78 15.93
CA ALA A 217 -6.53 5.66 16.88
C ALA A 217 -5.63 6.69 16.17
N ARG A 218 -4.90 6.29 15.13
CA ARG A 218 -4.03 7.19 14.33
C ARG A 218 -4.85 8.21 13.54
N VAL A 219 -6.02 7.83 13.01
CA VAL A 219 -6.95 8.76 12.34
C VAL A 219 -7.51 9.77 13.34
N ALA A 220 -7.96 9.32 14.51
CA ALA A 220 -8.47 10.20 15.56
C ALA A 220 -7.41 11.22 16.01
N GLU A 221 -6.18 10.75 16.27
CA GLU A 221 -5.04 11.59 16.61
C GLU A 221 -4.73 12.62 15.52
N TYR A 222 -4.72 12.21 14.24
CA TYR A 222 -4.47 13.12 13.12
C TYR A 222 -5.48 14.27 13.11
N TRP A 223 -6.77 13.96 13.20
CA TRP A 223 -7.83 14.97 13.19
C TRP A 223 -7.84 15.84 14.43
N GLN A 224 -7.51 15.28 15.59
CA GLN A 224 -7.32 16.06 16.82
C GLN A 224 -6.20 17.09 16.64
N ARG A 225 -5.04 16.69 16.10
CA ARG A 225 -3.91 17.60 15.82
C ARG A 225 -4.28 18.69 14.80
N GLN A 226 -5.13 18.40 13.81
CA GLN A 226 -5.59 19.42 12.85
C GLN A 226 -6.53 20.44 13.50
N LYS A 227 -7.45 20.02 14.38
CA LYS A 227 -8.37 20.95 15.06
C LYS A 227 -7.62 22.02 15.85
N TYR A 228 -6.58 21.65 16.58
CA TYR A 228 -5.75 22.59 17.35
C TYR A 228 -4.91 23.55 16.49
N TRP A 229 -4.75 23.29 15.20
CA TRP A 229 -4.03 24.18 14.27
C TRP A 229 -4.94 25.25 13.66
N TYR A 230 -6.26 25.06 13.73
CA TYR A 230 -7.27 25.99 13.18
C TYR A 230 -8.12 26.66 14.28
N SER A 231 -7.80 26.41 15.56
CA SER A 231 -8.33 27.10 16.74
C SER A 231 -7.32 28.10 17.26
#